data_AF-A0A7H8QM17-F1
#
_entry.id   AF-A0A7H8QM17-F1
#
_cell.length_a   1.000
_cell.length_b   1.000
_cell.length_c   1.000
_cell.angle_alpha   90.00
_cell.angle_beta   90.00
_cell.angle_gamma   90.00
#
_symmetry.space_group_name_H-M   'P 1'
#
loop_
_entity.id
_entity.type
_entity.pdbx_description
1 polymer ?
#
loop_
_entity_poly.entity_id
_entity_poly.type
_entity_poly.pdbx_seq_one_letter_code
_entity_poly.pdbx_strand_id
1 'polypeptide(L)'
;MGNVLVNYAPHSQGGSKQRFSDVQLADLESTVLVTSQFCKNRDEIGTPIWRSPEAQLGLQWGPPTDIWSFGTMVIIIHTGHVYFCEMNLSNHEFSKVISMIWGENFCIFKPKVPRGHDEYELDILAKYNIYFGPFPPSYGDLADEETLGVLSLIMNDVPPEKLRPFSLASQKEISKQDKEFILKLMKLDPRDRPTAKELIEDEWFNQI
;
A
#
# COMPACT_ATOMS: atom_id res chain seq x y z
N MET A 1 0.24 -5.80 -9.21
CA MET A 1 0.47 -4.56 -9.98
C MET A 1 0.29 -4.84 -11.48
N GLY A 2 -0.94 -5.05 -11.94
CA GLY A 2 -1.23 -5.24 -13.37
C GLY A 2 -1.75 -3.97 -14.07
N ASN A 3 -2.04 -2.92 -13.31
CA ASN A 3 -2.95 -1.85 -13.73
C ASN A 3 -2.23 -0.50 -13.92
N VAL A 4 -0.90 -0.49 -13.90
CA VAL A 4 -0.06 0.67 -14.21
C VAL A 4 0.83 0.31 -15.41
N LEU A 5 0.57 0.95 -16.54
CA LEU A 5 1.28 0.75 -17.79
C LEU A 5 2.32 1.85 -17.98
N VAL A 6 3.49 1.49 -18.50
CA VAL A 6 4.60 2.43 -18.73
C VAL A 6 5.13 2.31 -20.14
N ASN A 7 5.37 3.47 -20.77
CA ASN A 7 6.05 3.56 -22.06
C ASN A 7 7.52 3.94 -21.84
N TYR A 8 8.42 3.29 -22.58
CA TYR A 8 9.85 3.60 -22.54
C TYR A 8 10.17 4.78 -23.45
N ALA A 9 11.03 5.67 -22.98
CA ALA A 9 11.59 6.71 -23.83
C ALA A 9 12.45 6.06 -24.94
N PRO A 10 12.39 6.54 -26.19
CA PRO A 10 13.29 6.10 -27.24
C PRO A 10 14.74 6.30 -26.77
N HIS A 11 15.64 5.36 -27.06
CA HIS A 11 17.07 5.56 -26.80
C HIS A 11 17.61 6.67 -27.71
N SER A 12 17.52 7.92 -27.29
CA SER A 12 18.20 9.04 -27.93
C SER A 12 19.68 9.03 -27.52
N GLN A 13 20.59 9.09 -28.50
CA GLN A 13 22.05 9.17 -28.32
C GLN A 13 22.55 10.45 -27.61
N GLY A 14 21.69 11.15 -26.87
CA GLY A 14 22.00 12.39 -26.17
C GLY A 14 21.27 12.49 -24.83
N GLY A 15 21.92 12.04 -23.76
CA GLY A 15 21.89 12.62 -22.40
C GLY A 15 20.58 12.77 -21.61
N SER A 16 19.38 12.52 -22.15
CA SER A 16 18.15 12.66 -21.37
C SER A 16 18.02 11.49 -20.38
N LYS A 17 18.13 11.79 -19.08
CA LYS A 17 18.06 10.81 -17.97
C LYS A 17 16.65 10.21 -17.75
N GLN A 18 15.65 10.60 -18.54
CA GLN A 18 14.26 10.21 -18.38
C GLN A 18 14.00 8.86 -19.06
N ARG A 19 13.76 7.82 -18.24
CA ARG A 19 13.56 6.43 -18.69
C ARG A 19 12.16 6.15 -19.24
N PHE A 20 11.14 6.78 -18.66
CA PHE A 20 9.74 6.57 -19.02
C PHE A 20 9.16 7.82 -19.67
N SER A 21 8.50 7.65 -20.81
CA SER A 21 7.88 8.74 -21.58
C SER A 21 6.44 9.00 -21.16
N ASP A 22 5.71 7.95 -20.76
CA ASP A 22 4.31 8.04 -20.36
C ASP A 22 3.95 6.94 -19.35
N VAL A 23 2.99 7.24 -18.48
CA VAL A 23 2.46 6.32 -17.46
C VAL A 23 0.94 6.41 -17.48
N GLN A 24 0.27 5.26 -17.58
CA GLN A 24 -1.19 5.19 -17.72
C GLN A 24 -1.78 4.18 -16.74
N LEU A 25 -2.93 4.50 -16.17
CA LEU A 25 -3.74 3.54 -15.43
C LEU A 25 -4.57 2.70 -16.41
N ALA A 26 -4.72 1.42 -16.12
CA ALA A 26 -5.54 0.48 -16.88
C ALA A 26 -6.53 -0.23 -15.95
N ASP A 27 -7.45 -0.98 -16.55
CA ASP A 27 -8.39 -1.84 -15.82
C ASP A 27 -9.27 -1.06 -14.82
N LEU A 28 -10.13 -0.21 -15.38
CA LEU A 28 -11.11 0.61 -14.66
C LEU A 28 -12.44 -0.12 -14.43
N GLU A 29 -12.48 -1.45 -14.59
CA GLU A 29 -13.72 -2.23 -14.48
C GLU A 29 -14.30 -2.18 -13.07
N SER A 30 -13.44 -2.05 -12.05
CA SER A 30 -13.84 -1.89 -10.65
C SER A 30 -13.94 -0.43 -10.21
N THR A 31 -13.84 0.55 -11.13
CA THR A 31 -13.98 1.96 -10.79
C THR A 31 -15.45 2.33 -10.61
N VAL A 32 -15.75 2.98 -9.49
CA VAL A 32 -17.09 3.47 -9.19
C VAL A 32 -17.07 4.98 -8.93
N LEU A 33 -18.18 5.65 -9.26
CA LEU A 33 -18.38 7.04 -8.84
C LEU A 33 -18.49 7.10 -7.31
N VAL A 34 -17.90 8.13 -6.69
CA VAL A 34 -17.94 8.35 -5.23
C VAL A 34 -19.38 8.44 -4.70
N THR A 35 -20.32 8.90 -5.53
CA THR A 35 -21.75 8.99 -5.19
C THR A 35 -22.51 7.67 -5.31
N SER A 36 -21.84 6.62 -5.80
CA SER A 36 -22.44 5.33 -6.09
C SER A 36 -22.87 4.60 -4.82
N GLN A 37 -23.92 3.79 -4.93
CA GLN A 37 -24.36 2.94 -3.82
C GLN A 37 -23.36 1.84 -3.50
N PHE A 38 -22.53 1.40 -4.46
CA PHE A 38 -21.50 0.39 -4.22
C PHE A 38 -20.57 0.77 -3.05
N CYS A 39 -20.14 2.04 -2.96
CA CYS A 39 -19.33 2.52 -1.85
C CYS A 39 -20.10 2.51 -0.51
N LYS A 40 -21.38 2.89 -0.55
CA LYS A 40 -22.24 2.98 0.65
C LYS A 40 -22.70 1.63 1.16
N ASN A 41 -22.85 0.67 0.25
CA ASN A 41 -23.28 -0.69 0.52
C ASN A 41 -22.13 -1.57 1.03
N ARG A 42 -20.90 -1.02 1.12
CA ARG A 42 -19.72 -1.70 1.67
C ARG A 42 -19.31 -2.92 0.83
N ASP A 43 -19.50 -2.83 -0.49
CA ASP A 43 -19.19 -3.93 -1.39
C ASP A 43 -17.67 -4.21 -1.38
N GLU A 44 -17.30 -5.49 -1.42
CA GLU A 44 -15.91 -5.90 -1.41
C GLU A 44 -15.20 -5.47 -2.71
N ILE A 45 -14.00 -4.89 -2.58
CA ILE A 45 -13.24 -4.35 -3.72
C ILE A 45 -11.79 -4.77 -3.75
N GLY A 46 -11.24 -4.86 -4.96
CA GLY A 46 -9.80 -5.04 -5.18
C GLY A 46 -9.25 -6.36 -4.66
N THR A 47 -7.94 -6.54 -4.86
CA THR A 47 -7.23 -7.70 -4.34
C THR A 47 -6.81 -7.44 -2.88
N PRO A 48 -7.06 -8.35 -1.92
CA PRO A 48 -6.91 -8.08 -0.48
C PRO A 48 -5.58 -7.43 -0.04
N ILE A 49 -4.45 -7.88 -0.59
CA ILE A 49 -3.12 -7.34 -0.21
C ILE A 49 -2.90 -5.87 -0.59
N TRP A 50 -3.76 -5.28 -1.44
CA TRP A 50 -3.74 -3.87 -1.85
C TRP A 50 -4.86 -3.05 -1.21
N ARG A 51 -5.82 -3.73 -0.58
CA ARG A 51 -7.03 -3.15 -0.02
C ARG A 51 -6.68 -2.27 1.18
N SER A 52 -7.46 -1.23 1.41
CA SER A 52 -7.31 -0.38 2.59
C SER A 52 -7.98 -1.01 3.82
N PRO A 53 -7.58 -0.63 5.05
CA PRO A 53 -8.19 -1.13 6.29
C PRO A 53 -9.71 -1.05 6.32
N GLU A 54 -10.30 0.08 5.93
CA GLU A 54 -11.75 0.25 5.92
C GLU A 54 -12.44 -0.66 4.90
N ALA A 55 -11.87 -0.87 3.71
CA ALA A 55 -12.43 -1.81 2.74
C ALA A 55 -12.21 -3.27 3.16
N GLN A 56 -11.10 -3.56 3.85
CA GLN A 56 -10.78 -4.87 4.41
C GLN A 56 -11.74 -5.28 5.53
N LEU A 57 -12.24 -4.30 6.28
CA LEU A 57 -13.24 -4.49 7.34
C LEU A 57 -14.68 -4.44 6.82
N GLY A 58 -14.90 -4.28 5.51
CA GLY A 58 -16.24 -4.12 4.95
C GLY A 58 -16.93 -2.85 5.46
N LEU A 59 -16.19 -1.77 5.68
CA LEU A 59 -16.73 -0.45 6.02
C LEU A 59 -16.96 0.37 4.74
N GLN A 60 -17.63 1.51 4.91
CA GLN A 60 -17.78 2.46 3.80
C GLN A 60 -16.39 2.95 3.36
N TRP A 61 -16.12 2.84 2.06
CA TRP A 61 -14.83 3.21 1.47
C TRP A 61 -15.01 4.29 0.39
N GLY A 62 -13.90 4.85 -0.09
CA GLY A 62 -13.89 5.93 -1.08
C GLY A 62 -12.47 6.24 -1.57
N PRO A 63 -12.23 7.45 -2.13
CA PRO A 63 -10.91 7.83 -2.66
C PRO A 63 -9.70 7.61 -1.74
N PRO A 64 -9.80 7.71 -0.39
CA PRO A 64 -8.71 7.34 0.50
C PRO A 64 -8.22 5.90 0.36
N THR A 65 -9.03 4.98 -0.16
CA THR A 65 -8.63 3.60 -0.47
C THR A 65 -7.53 3.57 -1.53
N ASP A 66 -7.65 4.39 -2.58
CA ASP A 66 -6.64 4.47 -3.64
C ASP A 66 -5.31 5.01 -3.13
N ILE A 67 -5.35 5.94 -2.16
CA ILE A 67 -4.15 6.49 -1.49
C ILE A 67 -3.41 5.41 -0.70
N TRP A 68 -4.15 4.53 -0.03
CA TRP A 68 -3.56 3.37 0.65
C TRP A 68 -2.95 2.37 -0.35
N SER A 69 -3.67 2.05 -1.43
CA SER A 69 -3.13 1.16 -2.47
C SER A 69 -1.86 1.75 -3.10
N PHE A 70 -1.82 3.06 -3.32
CA PHE A 70 -0.61 3.76 -3.78
C PHE A 70 0.52 3.66 -2.76
N GLY A 71 0.26 3.86 -1.47
CA GLY A 71 1.27 3.68 -0.41
C GLY A 71 1.84 2.27 -0.36
N THR A 72 0.98 1.26 -0.55
CA THR A 72 1.41 -0.15 -0.65
C THR A 72 2.30 -0.36 -1.88
N MET A 73 2.01 0.30 -3.00
CA MET A 73 2.88 0.27 -4.19
C MET A 73 4.25 0.90 -3.92
N VAL A 74 4.28 2.08 -3.28
CA VAL A 74 5.54 2.77 -2.94
C VAL A 74 6.41 1.90 -2.03
N ILE A 75 5.82 1.24 -1.02
CA ILE A 75 6.53 0.30 -0.16
C ILE A 75 7.19 -0.81 -0.98
N ILE A 76 6.45 -1.43 -1.90
CA ILE A 76 6.97 -2.55 -2.71
C ILE A 76 8.08 -2.10 -3.66
N ILE A 77 7.93 -0.93 -4.27
CA ILE A 77 8.97 -0.36 -5.14
C ILE A 77 10.25 -0.09 -4.33
N HIS A 78 10.10 0.42 -3.09
CA HIS A 78 11.23 0.70 -2.21
C HIS A 78 11.91 -0.58 -1.70
N THR A 79 11.14 -1.54 -1.16
CA THR A 79 11.70 -2.80 -0.65
C THR A 79 12.33 -3.64 -1.76
N GLY A 80 11.74 -3.66 -2.96
CA GLY A 80 12.34 -4.29 -4.13
C GLY A 80 13.70 -3.69 -4.53
N HIS A 81 13.94 -2.41 -4.22
CA HIS A 81 15.21 -1.72 -4.47
C HIS A 81 16.29 -2.08 -3.42
N VAL A 82 15.90 -2.19 -2.15
CA VAL A 82 16.81 -2.48 -1.01
C VAL A 82 17.45 -3.86 -1.14
N TYR A 83 16.65 -4.90 -1.41
CA TYR A 83 17.18 -6.27 -1.58
C TYR A 83 18.09 -6.42 -2.81
N PHE A 84 17.92 -5.57 -3.83
CA PHE A 84 18.74 -5.63 -5.03
C PHE A 84 20.13 -5.02 -4.84
N CYS A 85 20.23 -3.93 -4.05
CA CYS A 85 21.51 -3.32 -3.69
C CYS A 85 22.42 -4.27 -2.91
N GLU A 86 21.84 -5.14 -2.07
CA GLU A 86 22.59 -6.14 -1.30
C GLU A 86 23.07 -7.34 -2.14
N MET A 87 22.44 -7.62 -3.30
CA MET A 87 22.74 -8.80 -4.13
C MET A 87 23.73 -8.56 -5.29
N ASN A 88 24.33 -7.37 -5.44
CA ASN A 88 25.36 -7.07 -6.46
C ASN A 88 25.01 -7.48 -7.91
N LEU A 89 23.73 -7.46 -8.29
CA LEU A 89 23.33 -7.71 -9.68
C LEU A 89 23.50 -6.41 -10.49
N SER A 90 24.50 -6.36 -11.36
CA SER A 90 24.92 -5.15 -12.08
C SER A 90 23.96 -4.63 -13.16
N ASN A 91 22.81 -5.27 -13.37
CA ASN A 91 21.85 -4.89 -14.42
C ASN A 91 20.58 -4.27 -13.83
N HIS A 92 20.73 -2.99 -13.47
CA HIS A 92 19.74 -2.13 -12.82
C HIS A 92 18.41 -1.94 -13.60
N GLU A 93 18.39 -2.25 -14.90
CA GLU A 93 17.27 -1.99 -15.81
C GLU A 93 16.31 -3.18 -15.96
N PHE A 94 16.84 -4.41 -16.07
CA PHE A 94 16.04 -5.62 -16.30
C PHE A 94 15.37 -6.17 -15.03
N SER A 95 15.92 -5.84 -13.85
CA SER A 95 15.45 -6.41 -12.57
C SER A 95 14.19 -5.76 -12.00
N LYS A 96 14.01 -4.43 -12.18
CA LYS A 96 12.78 -3.72 -11.74
C LYS A 96 11.51 -4.31 -12.35
N VAL A 97 11.60 -4.72 -13.61
CA VAL A 97 10.50 -5.34 -14.36
C VAL A 97 10.22 -6.77 -13.84
N ILE A 98 11.26 -7.54 -13.48
CA ILE A 98 11.08 -8.92 -12.97
C ILE A 98 10.49 -8.93 -11.56
N SER A 99 10.88 -8.01 -10.67
CA SER A 99 10.24 -7.86 -9.34
C SER A 99 8.75 -7.48 -9.44
N MET A 100 8.40 -6.64 -10.42
CA MET A 100 7.02 -6.23 -10.71
C MET A 100 6.18 -7.36 -11.33
N ILE A 101 6.81 -8.27 -12.09
CA ILE A 101 6.15 -9.40 -12.76
C ILE A 101 6.06 -10.65 -11.87
N TRP A 102 7.04 -10.92 -11.00
CA TRP A 102 7.18 -12.23 -10.32
C TRP A 102 6.96 -12.24 -8.80
N GLY A 103 6.34 -11.20 -8.22
CA GLY A 103 5.30 -11.31 -7.17
C GLY A 103 5.45 -12.23 -5.94
N GLU A 104 6.61 -12.81 -5.65
CA GLU A 104 6.75 -13.79 -4.57
C GLU A 104 7.58 -13.19 -3.42
N ASN A 105 6.85 -12.73 -2.40
CA ASN A 105 7.29 -12.41 -1.02
C ASN A 105 7.60 -10.95 -0.64
N PHE A 106 7.31 -9.96 -1.47
CA PHE A 106 7.69 -8.55 -1.17
C PHE A 106 6.59 -7.67 -0.58
N CYS A 107 5.33 -8.11 -0.56
CA CYS A 107 4.26 -7.36 0.10
C CYS A 107 4.26 -7.69 1.60
N ILE A 108 4.55 -6.71 2.46
CA ILE A 108 4.53 -6.87 3.92
C ILE A 108 3.18 -7.36 4.46
N PHE A 109 2.11 -7.12 3.70
CA PHE A 109 0.75 -7.55 4.00
C PHE A 109 0.41 -8.97 3.53
N LYS A 110 1.26 -9.64 2.74
CA LYS A 110 0.98 -11.00 2.24
C LYS A 110 0.81 -11.98 3.42
N PRO A 111 -0.36 -12.63 3.56
CA PRO A 111 -0.59 -13.69 4.55
C PRO A 111 0.32 -14.88 4.33
N LYS A 112 0.52 -15.68 5.38
CA LYS A 112 1.25 -16.95 5.27
C LYS A 112 0.37 -18.06 4.71
N VAL A 113 -0.94 -17.95 4.95
CA VAL A 113 -1.96 -18.86 4.44
C VAL A 113 -2.32 -18.54 2.98
N PRO A 114 -2.74 -19.54 2.18
CA PRO A 114 -3.16 -19.32 0.80
C PRO A 114 -4.48 -18.54 0.73
N ARG A 115 -4.74 -17.90 -0.41
CA ARG A 115 -6.02 -17.21 -0.66
C ARG A 115 -7.17 -18.21 -0.59
N GLY A 116 -8.27 -17.81 0.05
CA GLY A 116 -9.45 -18.66 0.29
C GLY A 116 -9.42 -19.40 1.64
N HIS A 117 -8.37 -19.24 2.43
CA HIS A 117 -8.35 -19.65 3.83
C HIS A 117 -9.09 -18.63 4.70
N ASP A 118 -9.85 -19.08 5.69
CA ASP A 118 -10.67 -18.21 6.56
C ASP A 118 -9.85 -17.14 7.28
N GLU A 119 -8.61 -17.48 7.66
CA GLU A 119 -7.69 -16.56 8.34
C GLU A 119 -7.00 -15.55 7.40
N TYR A 120 -7.15 -15.68 6.08
CA TYR A 120 -6.40 -14.88 5.11
C TYR A 120 -6.62 -13.37 5.31
N GLU A 121 -7.88 -12.95 5.49
CA GLU A 121 -8.23 -11.54 5.66
C GLU A 121 -7.86 -11.01 7.05
N LEU A 122 -7.95 -11.86 8.09
CA LEU A 122 -7.55 -11.53 9.46
C LEU A 122 -6.03 -11.35 9.57
N ASP A 123 -5.25 -12.19 8.89
CA ASP A 123 -3.80 -12.08 8.80
C ASP A 123 -3.37 -10.72 8.24
N ILE A 124 -4.10 -10.21 7.23
CA ILE A 124 -3.86 -8.89 6.64
C ILE A 124 -4.11 -7.78 7.66
N LEU A 125 -5.25 -7.83 8.37
CA LEU A 125 -5.57 -6.84 9.41
C LEU A 125 -4.56 -6.89 10.58
N ALA A 126 -4.12 -8.09 10.98
CA ALA A 126 -3.06 -8.25 11.98
C ALA A 126 -1.75 -7.61 11.51
N LYS A 127 -1.42 -7.72 10.21
CA LYS A 127 -0.25 -7.04 9.64
C LYS A 127 -0.42 -5.53 9.61
N TYR A 128 -1.60 -4.99 9.35
CA TYR A 128 -1.85 -3.55 9.51
C TYR A 128 -1.56 -3.11 10.95
N ASN A 129 -2.00 -3.88 11.94
CA ASN A 129 -1.70 -3.59 13.34
C ASN A 129 -0.19 -3.69 13.65
N ILE A 130 0.50 -4.72 13.15
CA ILE A 130 1.93 -4.93 13.38
C ILE A 130 2.79 -3.76 12.87
N TYR A 131 2.46 -3.21 11.69
CA TYR A 131 3.28 -2.21 11.02
C TYR A 131 2.79 -0.77 11.22
N PHE A 132 1.48 -0.55 11.27
CA PHE A 132 0.87 0.79 11.28
C PHE A 132 -0.10 1.00 12.45
N GLY A 133 -0.30 -0.02 13.29
CA GLY A 133 -1.17 0.02 14.45
C GLY A 133 -0.61 0.81 15.63
N PRO A 134 -1.42 0.91 16.72
CA PRO A 134 -2.74 0.29 16.87
C PRO A 134 -3.83 0.95 16.03
N PHE A 135 -4.95 0.24 15.81
CA PHE A 135 -6.15 0.85 15.21
C PHE A 135 -6.66 2.00 16.10
N PRO A 136 -6.93 3.19 15.52
CA PRO A 136 -7.28 4.35 16.33
C PRO A 136 -8.71 4.24 16.89
N PRO A 137 -8.99 4.83 18.08
CA PRO A 137 -10.34 4.85 18.67
C PRO A 137 -11.41 5.48 17.78
N SER A 138 -11.00 6.30 16.81
CA SER A 138 -11.86 6.96 15.83
C SER A 138 -12.64 5.99 14.93
N TYR A 139 -12.26 4.71 14.89
CA TYR A 139 -13.07 3.65 14.28
C TYR A 139 -14.43 3.47 14.93
N GLY A 140 -14.63 3.92 16.18
CA GLY A 140 -15.95 3.95 16.82
C GLY A 140 -16.98 4.81 16.07
N ASP A 141 -16.54 5.76 15.24
CA ASP A 141 -17.43 6.55 14.39
C ASP A 141 -17.80 5.82 13.08
N LEU A 142 -17.04 4.80 12.70
CA LEU A 142 -17.07 4.19 11.37
C LEU A 142 -17.64 2.75 11.39
N ALA A 143 -17.42 2.03 12.48
CA ALA A 143 -17.65 0.60 12.60
C ALA A 143 -18.73 0.28 13.64
N ASP A 144 -19.42 -0.85 13.47
CA ASP A 144 -20.35 -1.38 14.46
C ASP A 144 -19.64 -2.14 15.59
N GLU A 145 -20.37 -2.53 16.63
CA GLU A 145 -19.82 -3.23 17.81
C GLU A 145 -19.13 -4.55 17.43
N GLU A 146 -19.64 -5.26 16.42
CA GLU A 146 -19.05 -6.51 15.92
C GLU A 146 -17.67 -6.24 15.32
N THR A 147 -17.57 -5.27 14.41
CA THR A 147 -16.30 -4.90 13.77
C THR A 147 -15.29 -4.37 14.80
N LEU A 148 -15.75 -3.58 15.77
CA LEU A 148 -14.90 -3.11 16.88
C LEU A 148 -14.39 -4.27 17.75
N GLY A 149 -15.23 -5.30 17.95
CA GLY A 149 -14.85 -6.54 18.60
C GLY A 149 -13.71 -7.26 17.87
N VAL A 150 -13.83 -7.40 16.53
CA VAL A 150 -12.78 -7.98 15.68
C VAL A 150 -11.48 -7.19 15.79
N LEU A 151 -11.54 -5.86 15.72
CA LEU A 151 -10.35 -5.01 15.88
C LEU A 151 -9.71 -5.17 17.26
N SER A 152 -10.51 -5.25 18.32
CA SER A 152 -9.99 -5.48 19.65
C SER A 152 -9.30 -6.84 19.77
N LEU A 153 -9.85 -7.89 19.16
CA LEU A 153 -9.21 -9.22 19.14
C LEU A 153 -7.87 -9.16 18.42
N ILE A 154 -7.81 -8.57 17.22
CA ILE A 154 -6.59 -8.43 16.43
C ILE A 154 -5.51 -7.65 17.20
N MET A 155 -5.87 -6.56 17.88
CA MET A 155 -4.93 -5.77 18.65
C MET A 155 -4.39 -6.51 19.89
N ASN A 156 -5.21 -7.36 20.51
CA ASN A 156 -4.81 -8.16 21.67
C ASN A 156 -4.01 -9.41 21.29
N ASP A 157 -4.30 -10.01 20.13
CA ASP A 157 -3.67 -11.24 19.65
C ASP A 157 -2.25 -11.03 19.13
N VAL A 158 -1.90 -9.80 18.74
CA VAL A 158 -0.54 -9.44 18.35
C VAL A 158 0.27 -9.07 19.60
N PRO A 159 1.16 -9.94 20.10
CA PRO A 159 1.92 -9.63 21.29
C PRO A 159 2.99 -8.55 21.01
N PRO A 160 3.38 -7.75 22.01
CA PRO A 160 4.26 -6.59 21.83
C PRO A 160 5.58 -6.91 21.10
N GLU A 161 6.16 -8.09 21.32
CA GLU A 161 7.41 -8.52 20.69
C GLU A 161 7.30 -8.77 19.18
N LYS A 162 6.08 -8.99 18.67
CA LYS A 162 5.81 -9.14 17.24
C LYS A 162 5.53 -7.82 16.55
N LEU A 163 5.30 -6.73 17.29
CA LEU A 163 5.12 -5.41 16.71
C LEU A 163 6.40 -4.98 15.99
N ARG A 164 6.23 -4.45 14.78
CA ARG A 164 7.29 -3.91 13.93
C ARG A 164 6.84 -2.58 13.36
N PRO A 165 6.63 -1.54 14.20
CA PRO A 165 6.11 -0.26 13.73
C PRO A 165 6.98 0.29 12.60
N PHE A 166 6.37 0.61 11.46
CA PHE A 166 7.07 1.09 10.27
C PHE A 166 7.80 2.42 10.54
N SER A 167 7.32 3.21 11.50
CA SER A 167 7.99 4.43 11.99
C SER A 167 9.41 4.18 12.51
N LEU A 168 9.67 2.97 13.02
CA LEU A 168 10.97 2.55 13.56
C LEU A 168 11.90 1.95 12.49
N ALA A 169 11.46 1.85 11.23
CA ALA A 169 12.33 1.41 10.13
C ALA A 169 13.58 2.27 10.05
N SER A 170 14.74 1.62 9.90
CA SER A 170 16.04 2.26 9.97
C SER A 170 16.41 2.98 8.66
N GLN A 171 17.32 3.96 8.74
CA GLN A 171 17.81 4.65 7.53
C GLN A 171 18.60 3.76 6.57
N LYS A 172 19.01 2.56 7.02
CA LYS A 172 19.62 1.55 6.13
C LYS A 172 18.58 0.90 5.23
N GLU A 173 17.35 0.79 5.71
CA GLU A 173 16.24 0.13 5.01
C GLU A 173 15.43 1.14 4.19
N ILE A 174 15.29 2.38 4.69
CA ILE A 174 14.49 3.41 4.01
C ILE A 174 14.99 4.82 4.30
N SER A 175 15.05 5.66 3.27
CA SER A 175 15.41 7.07 3.45
C SER A 175 14.42 7.77 4.38
N LYS A 176 14.85 8.84 5.05
CA LYS A 176 13.96 9.60 5.94
C LYS A 176 12.75 10.13 5.18
N GLN A 177 12.98 10.65 3.98
CA GLN A 177 11.99 11.24 3.10
C GLN A 177 10.96 10.22 2.62
N ASP A 178 11.40 9.04 2.15
CA ASP A 178 10.50 7.97 1.71
C ASP A 178 9.67 7.44 2.88
N LYS A 179 10.28 7.30 4.07
CA LYS A 179 9.57 6.86 5.26
C LYS A 179 8.49 7.86 5.68
N GLU A 180 8.84 9.16 5.73
CA GLU A 180 7.89 10.22 6.06
C GLU A 180 6.76 10.29 5.05
N PHE A 181 7.05 10.14 3.76
CA PHE A 181 6.04 10.05 2.71
C PHE A 181 5.12 8.85 2.95
N ILE A 182 5.63 7.63 3.04
CA ILE A 182 4.83 6.41 3.26
C ILE A 182 3.95 6.53 4.51
N LEU A 183 4.46 7.10 5.62
CA LEU A 183 3.67 7.30 6.85
C LEU A 183 2.52 8.31 6.71
N LYS A 184 2.54 9.20 5.71
CA LYS A 184 1.40 10.06 5.36
C LYS A 184 0.31 9.29 4.62
N LEU A 185 0.68 8.36 3.74
CA LEU A 185 -0.27 7.56 2.95
C LEU A 185 -0.89 6.43 3.79
N MET A 186 -0.09 5.77 4.62
CA MET A 186 -0.46 4.56 5.36
C MET A 186 -1.14 4.86 6.70
N LYS A 187 -2.14 5.75 6.70
CA LYS A 187 -2.97 6.01 7.88
C LYS A 187 -4.09 4.99 7.99
N LEU A 188 -4.30 4.43 9.19
CA LEU A 188 -5.37 3.46 9.41
C LEU A 188 -6.76 4.09 9.29
N ASP A 189 -6.97 5.29 9.82
CA ASP A 189 -8.20 6.03 9.58
C ASP A 189 -8.15 6.67 8.19
N PRO A 190 -9.13 6.40 7.30
CA PRO A 190 -9.14 6.98 5.96
C PRO A 190 -9.25 8.51 5.96
N ARG A 191 -9.79 9.13 7.03
CA ARG A 191 -9.95 10.59 7.13
C ARG A 191 -8.63 11.32 7.33
N ASP A 192 -7.60 10.62 7.80
CA ASP A 192 -6.26 11.18 8.03
C ASP A 192 -5.36 11.11 6.80
N ARG A 193 -5.79 10.44 5.72
CA ARG A 193 -5.01 10.33 4.48
C ARG A 193 -5.18 11.60 3.63
N PRO A 194 -4.10 12.09 3.00
CA PRO A 194 -4.19 13.19 2.07
C PRO A 194 -4.99 12.79 0.83
N THR A 195 -5.63 13.75 0.20
CA THR A 195 -6.18 13.56 -1.15
C THR A 195 -5.06 13.47 -2.19
N ALA A 196 -5.35 12.89 -3.35
CA ALA A 196 -4.38 12.84 -4.45
C ALA A 196 -3.91 14.25 -4.89
N LYS A 197 -4.80 15.26 -4.77
CA LYS A 197 -4.48 16.65 -5.08
C LYS A 197 -3.52 17.26 -4.06
N GLU A 198 -3.69 17.00 -2.78
CA GLU A 198 -2.73 17.46 -1.76
C GLU A 198 -1.41 16.70 -1.87
N LEU A 199 -1.48 15.41 -2.21
CA LEU A 199 -0.31 14.55 -2.29
C LEU A 199 0.67 14.98 -3.39
N ILE A 200 0.19 15.49 -4.53
CA ILE A 200 1.07 15.95 -5.62
C ILE A 200 1.88 17.20 -5.25
N GLU A 201 1.43 17.95 -4.23
CA GLU A 201 2.12 19.14 -3.71
C GLU A 201 3.17 18.79 -2.64
N ASP A 202 3.31 17.50 -2.29
CA ASP A 202 4.25 17.04 -1.27
C ASP A 202 5.71 17.21 -1.70
N GLU A 203 6.56 17.64 -0.76
CA GLU A 203 7.99 17.85 -1.00
C GLU A 203 8.75 16.58 -1.43
N TRP A 204 8.18 15.39 -1.19
CA TRP A 204 8.71 14.15 -1.72
C TRP A 204 8.86 14.18 -3.24
N PHE A 205 7.93 14.82 -3.96
CA PHE A 205 7.98 14.95 -5.42
C PHE A 205 9.06 15.92 -5.93
N ASN A 206 9.60 16.81 -5.08
CA ASN A 206 10.68 17.73 -5.45
C ASN A 206 12.04 17.03 -5.60
N GLN A 207 12.12 15.75 -5.26
CA GLN A 207 13.35 14.95 -5.28
C GLN A 207 13.46 14.05 -6.53
N ILE A 208 12.44 14.06 -7.39
CA ILE A 208 12.29 13.16 -8.55
C ILE A 208 12.81 13.82 -9.83
#